data_AF-A0A816QU51-F1
#
_entry.id   AF-A0A816QU51-F1
#
_cell.length_a   1.000
_cell.length_b   1.000
_cell.length_c   1.000
_cell.angle_alpha   90.00
_cell.angle_beta   90.00
_cell.angle_gamma   90.00
#
_symmetry.space_group_name_H-M   'P 1'
#
loop_
_entity.id
_entity.type
_entity.pdbx_description
1 polymer ?
#
loop_
_entity_poly.entity_id
_entity_poly.type
_entity_poly.pdbx_seq_one_letter_code
_entity_poly.pdbx_strand_id
1 'polypeptide(L)'
;MSRFRSLWQASVNATKKALTWELEEMLPPVEKCIFKFSSKEDLKRWHLYSDSEYGGLSSASLEIKDGGNGSDCTGVFSGSLFTEISEGSKLSINRSGFCGMRSKKFDGFIDLDGYDSIAMRLKGDGRCYISTDKQKITHGKLLYLLQRETGIQLRQVSDFFDKATCVPLTRYLPTWKGNVIDADMEMNPGRVVGMSLSVNSQGGGFIGAKLGAGDFRVEIDWIKALRMP
;
A
#
# COMPACT_ATOMS: atom_id res chain seq x y z
N MET A 1 -25.61 -2.18 -39.88
CA MET A 1 -26.82 -1.89 -39.07
C MET A 1 -26.78 -2.38 -37.60
N SER A 2 -25.83 -3.24 -37.19
CA SER A 2 -25.79 -3.82 -35.83
C SER A 2 -25.33 -2.86 -34.71
N ARG A 3 -24.31 -2.02 -34.96
CA ARG A 3 -23.71 -1.12 -33.93
C ARG A 3 -24.61 0.04 -33.46
N PHE A 4 -25.49 0.52 -34.33
CA PHE A 4 -26.45 1.57 -33.95
C PHE A 4 -27.55 1.04 -33.04
N ARG A 5 -28.00 -0.20 -33.26
CA ARG A 5 -28.96 -0.85 -32.37
C ARG A 5 -28.36 -1.13 -30.99
N SER A 6 -27.11 -1.57 -30.91
CA SER A 6 -26.46 -1.82 -29.61
C SER A 6 -26.28 -0.56 -28.77
N LEU A 7 -25.95 0.59 -29.39
CA LEU A 7 -25.82 1.87 -28.70
C LEU A 7 -27.18 2.40 -28.22
N TRP A 8 -28.23 2.24 -29.04
CA TRP A 8 -29.60 2.57 -28.63
C TRP A 8 -30.10 1.67 -27.50
N GLN A 9 -29.80 0.36 -27.57
CA GLN A 9 -30.14 -0.59 -26.51
C GLN A 9 -29.44 -0.22 -25.20
N ALA A 10 -28.16 0.16 -25.26
CA ALA A 10 -27.38 0.58 -24.10
C ALA A 10 -27.94 1.88 -23.49
N SER A 11 -28.33 2.86 -24.32
CA SER A 11 -28.96 4.11 -23.88
C SER A 11 -30.32 3.90 -23.23
N VAL A 12 -31.17 3.07 -23.83
CA VAL A 12 -32.50 2.73 -23.29
C VAL A 12 -32.38 1.93 -21.99
N ASN A 13 -31.43 1.00 -21.90
CA ASN A 13 -31.17 0.24 -20.68
C ASN A 13 -30.61 1.13 -19.57
N ALA A 14 -29.67 2.03 -19.88
CA ALA A 14 -29.14 3.00 -18.92
C ALA A 14 -30.23 3.94 -18.39
N THR A 15 -31.10 4.42 -19.27
CA THR A 15 -32.22 5.30 -18.90
C THR A 15 -33.27 4.56 -18.07
N LYS A 16 -33.58 3.30 -18.40
CA LYS A 16 -34.47 2.46 -17.59
C LYS A 16 -33.92 2.24 -16.18
N LYS A 17 -32.62 1.92 -16.05
CA LYS A 17 -31.96 1.72 -14.76
C LYS A 17 -31.91 2.98 -13.90
N ALA A 18 -31.69 4.13 -14.53
CA ALA A 18 -31.74 5.43 -13.85
C ALA A 18 -33.16 5.78 -13.36
N LEU A 19 -34.20 5.37 -14.10
CA LEU A 19 -35.61 5.58 -13.73
C LEU A 19 -36.13 4.59 -12.68
N THR A 20 -35.56 3.39 -12.58
CA THR A 20 -35.97 2.36 -11.60
C THR A 20 -35.33 2.52 -10.21
N TRP A 21 -34.54 3.58 -9.99
CA TRP A 21 -33.81 3.79 -8.72
C TRP A 21 -32.95 2.59 -8.30
N GLU A 22 -32.39 1.84 -9.26
CA GLU A 22 -31.30 0.88 -9.02
C GLU A 22 -29.97 1.63 -8.78
N LEU A 23 -29.99 2.61 -7.87
CA LEU A 23 -28.83 3.45 -7.53
C LEU A 23 -27.67 2.62 -6.96
N GLU A 24 -27.95 1.47 -6.36
CA GLU A 24 -26.93 0.52 -5.89
C GLU A 24 -26.09 -0.10 -7.02
N GLU A 25 -26.64 -0.25 -8.24
CA GLU A 25 -25.86 -0.75 -9.40
C GLU A 25 -25.02 0.36 -10.08
N MET A 26 -25.38 1.63 -9.88
CA MET A 26 -24.60 2.78 -10.38
C MET A 26 -23.42 3.14 -9.48
N LEU A 27 -23.46 2.64 -8.25
CA LEU A 27 -22.45 2.84 -7.23
C LEU A 27 -21.33 1.80 -7.39
N PRO A 28 -20.05 2.17 -7.20
CA PRO A 28 -18.96 1.18 -7.24
C PRO A 28 -19.20 0.07 -6.21
N PRO A 29 -18.63 -1.14 -6.39
CA PRO A 29 -18.78 -2.19 -5.39
C PRO A 29 -18.26 -1.73 -4.02
N VAL A 30 -18.80 -2.29 -2.93
CA VAL A 30 -18.42 -1.93 -1.55
C VAL A 30 -16.92 -2.18 -1.30
N GLU A 31 -16.34 -3.18 -1.97
CA GLU A 31 -14.91 -3.44 -1.94
C GLU A 31 -14.34 -3.62 -3.35
N LYS A 32 -13.09 -3.17 -3.52
CA LYS A 32 -12.29 -3.39 -4.73
C LYS A 32 -10.93 -3.96 -4.36
N CYS A 33 -10.62 -5.13 -4.89
CA CYS A 33 -9.31 -5.73 -4.72
C CYS A 33 -8.25 -4.98 -5.52
N ILE A 34 -7.21 -4.46 -4.84
CA ILE A 34 -6.08 -3.76 -5.46
C ILE A 34 -4.93 -4.74 -5.68
N PHE A 35 -4.50 -5.41 -4.61
CA PHE A 35 -3.43 -6.40 -4.64
C PHE A 35 -3.80 -7.65 -3.83
N LYS A 36 -3.43 -8.81 -4.34
CA LYS A 36 -3.47 -10.10 -3.64
C LYS A 36 -2.04 -10.62 -3.49
N PHE A 37 -1.83 -11.51 -2.53
CA PHE A 37 -0.55 -12.17 -2.30
C PHE A 37 -0.73 -13.69 -2.23
N SER A 38 -1.48 -14.22 -3.20
CA SER A 38 -1.85 -15.64 -3.27
C SER A 38 -0.95 -16.47 -4.17
N SER A 39 -0.14 -15.84 -5.03
CA SER A 39 0.66 -16.53 -6.04
C SER A 39 2.01 -15.86 -6.28
N LYS A 40 2.97 -16.61 -6.83
CA LYS A 40 4.27 -16.05 -7.24
C LYS A 40 4.13 -14.99 -8.34
N GLU A 41 3.09 -15.10 -9.17
CA GLU A 41 2.72 -14.12 -10.19
C GLU A 41 2.34 -12.78 -9.58
N ASP A 42 1.64 -12.80 -8.44
CA ASP A 42 1.31 -11.58 -7.71
C ASP A 42 2.57 -10.91 -7.16
N LEU A 43 3.52 -11.69 -6.63
CA LEU A 43 4.79 -11.15 -6.12
C LEU A 43 5.62 -10.48 -7.21
N LYS A 44 5.54 -10.95 -8.46
CA LYS A 44 6.22 -10.30 -9.60
C LYS A 44 5.75 -8.88 -9.84
N ARG A 45 4.59 -8.46 -9.32
CA ARG A 45 4.09 -7.08 -9.39
C ARG A 45 4.79 -6.15 -8.39
N TRP A 46 5.59 -6.68 -7.49
CA TRP A 46 6.31 -5.92 -6.47
C TRP A 46 7.81 -5.88 -6.77
N HIS A 47 8.44 -4.81 -6.33
CA HIS A 47 9.88 -4.62 -6.38
C HIS A 47 10.37 -4.25 -4.99
N LEU A 48 11.28 -5.07 -4.49
CA LEU A 48 11.94 -4.88 -3.21
C LEU A 48 13.05 -3.83 -3.35
N TYR A 49 13.24 -3.06 -2.30
CA TYR A 49 14.34 -2.11 -2.16
C TYR A 49 14.79 -2.06 -0.69
N SER A 50 16.05 -1.70 -0.45
CA SER A 50 16.57 -1.47 0.89
C SER A 50 17.63 -0.37 0.87
N ASP A 51 18.13 0.00 2.05
CA ASP A 51 19.27 0.91 2.18
C ASP A 51 20.56 0.41 1.50
N SER A 52 20.63 -0.86 1.11
CA SER A 52 21.77 -1.44 0.39
C SER A 52 22.01 -0.80 -0.97
N GLU A 53 20.97 -0.27 -1.62
CA GLU A 53 21.08 0.56 -2.84
C GLU A 53 21.91 1.83 -2.60
N TYR A 54 22.11 2.20 -1.34
CA TYR A 54 22.82 3.40 -0.91
C TYR A 54 24.00 3.10 0.03
N GLY A 55 24.43 1.84 0.14
CA GLY A 55 25.57 1.43 0.98
C GLY A 55 25.23 1.00 2.41
N GLY A 56 23.94 0.83 2.73
CA GLY A 56 23.51 0.10 3.93
C GLY A 56 23.67 -1.41 3.79
N LEU A 57 23.41 -2.13 4.88
CA LEU A 57 23.52 -3.60 4.92
C LEU A 57 22.17 -4.31 5.06
N SER A 58 21.05 -3.58 5.04
CA SER A 58 19.73 -4.17 5.22
C SER A 58 19.31 -5.00 4.02
N SER A 59 18.62 -6.11 4.28
CA SER A 59 18.16 -7.06 3.27
C SER A 59 16.64 -7.28 3.37
N ALA A 60 16.03 -7.65 2.25
CA ALA A 60 14.60 -7.91 2.17
C ALA A 60 14.30 -9.05 1.20
N SER A 61 13.28 -9.84 1.52
CA SER A 61 12.72 -10.92 0.70
C SER A 61 11.20 -10.82 0.66
N LEU A 62 10.61 -11.38 -0.41
CA LEU A 62 9.17 -11.48 -0.58
C LEU A 62 8.85 -12.86 -1.14
N GLU A 63 8.15 -13.66 -0.36
CA GLU A 63 7.89 -15.08 -0.63
C GLU A 63 6.42 -15.42 -0.44
N ILE A 64 5.95 -16.52 -1.04
CA ILE A 64 4.62 -17.07 -0.75
C ILE A 64 4.80 -18.13 0.33
N LYS A 65 4.02 -17.99 1.41
CA LYS A 65 3.83 -19.04 2.39
C LYS A 65 2.67 -19.91 1.94
N ASP A 66 2.98 -21.14 1.57
CA ASP A 66 1.96 -22.14 1.29
C ASP A 66 1.23 -22.46 2.59
N GLY A 67 -0.04 -22.07 2.63
CA GLY A 67 -0.96 -22.60 3.62
C GLY A 67 -1.18 -24.07 3.29
N GLY A 68 -0.74 -25.00 4.15
CA GLY A 68 -0.98 -26.43 3.94
C GLY A 68 -2.46 -26.76 3.68
N ASN A 69 -2.73 -28.01 3.25
CA ASN A 69 -4.05 -28.53 2.83
C ASN A 69 -5.27 -27.74 3.34
N GLY A 70 -5.72 -26.77 2.53
CA GLY A 70 -6.96 -26.03 2.73
C GLY A 70 -6.84 -24.60 3.30
N SER A 71 -5.64 -24.05 3.50
CA SER A 71 -5.48 -22.65 3.94
C SER A 71 -5.00 -21.74 2.80
N ASP A 72 -5.48 -20.49 2.79
CA ASP A 72 -5.14 -19.50 1.77
C ASP A 72 -3.63 -19.17 1.79
N CYS A 73 -3.01 -19.15 0.61
CA CYS A 73 -1.62 -18.73 0.45
C CYS A 73 -1.48 -17.23 0.78
N THR A 74 -0.45 -16.89 1.55
CA THR A 74 -0.16 -15.50 1.96
C THR A 74 1.24 -15.07 1.55
N GLY A 75 1.41 -13.79 1.23
CA GLY A 75 2.74 -13.22 0.98
C GLY A 75 3.45 -12.95 2.30
N VAL A 76 4.75 -13.19 2.33
CA VAL A 76 5.61 -12.91 3.48
C VAL A 76 6.66 -11.91 3.04
N PHE A 77 6.57 -10.69 3.56
CA PHE A 77 7.61 -9.68 3.42
C PHE A 77 8.50 -9.71 4.66
N SER A 78 9.76 -10.08 4.49
CA SER A 78 10.69 -10.31 5.59
C SER A 78 12.11 -9.85 5.27
N GLY A 79 12.96 -9.78 6.28
CA GLY A 79 14.38 -9.48 6.09
C GLY A 79 15.03 -9.01 7.39
N SER A 80 16.22 -8.43 7.25
CA SER A 80 17.02 -7.96 8.40
C SER A 80 17.40 -6.50 8.21
N LEU A 81 17.14 -5.68 9.23
CA LEU A 81 17.53 -4.28 9.26
C LEU A 81 18.89 -4.12 9.94
N PHE A 82 19.80 -3.40 9.29
CA PHE A 82 21.09 -3.04 9.86
C PHE A 82 21.27 -1.52 9.82
N THR A 83 21.78 -0.95 10.91
CA THR A 83 22.09 0.49 10.99
C THR A 83 23.51 0.80 10.53
N GLU A 84 24.34 -0.22 10.34
CA GLU A 84 25.70 -0.09 9.84
C GLU A 84 25.72 0.30 8.36
N ILE A 85 26.74 1.06 7.98
CA ILE A 85 26.99 1.53 6.61
C ILE A 85 28.35 0.98 6.20
N SER A 86 28.47 0.46 4.98
CA SER A 86 29.72 -0.11 4.48
C SER A 86 30.84 0.95 4.47
N GLU A 87 31.97 0.65 5.09
CA GLU A 87 33.17 1.49 5.05
C GLU A 87 33.63 1.66 3.59
N GLY A 88 33.53 2.88 3.07
CA GLY A 88 33.91 3.22 1.69
C GLY A 88 32.77 3.58 0.73
N SER A 89 31.50 3.63 1.19
CA SER A 89 30.42 4.12 0.32
C SER A 89 30.62 5.60 -0.01
N LYS A 90 30.66 5.95 -1.30
CA LYS A 90 30.70 7.34 -1.77
C LYS A 90 29.36 8.08 -1.58
N LEU A 91 28.29 7.33 -1.34
CA LEU A 91 26.94 7.83 -1.11
C LEU A 91 26.73 7.91 0.40
N SER A 92 26.93 9.10 0.98
CA SER A 92 26.61 9.35 2.38
C SER A 92 25.09 9.32 2.58
N ILE A 93 24.57 8.23 3.13
CA ILE A 93 23.20 8.19 3.63
C ILE A 93 23.13 8.75 5.04
N ASN A 94 22.15 9.63 5.26
CA ASN A 94 21.92 10.24 6.56
C ASN A 94 21.07 9.34 7.48
N ARG A 95 20.44 8.29 6.93
CA ARG A 95 19.57 7.34 7.66
C ARG A 95 19.65 5.94 7.03
N SER A 96 20.33 5.02 7.69
CA SER A 96 20.38 3.57 7.39
C SER A 96 19.34 2.80 8.24
N GLY A 97 19.15 1.52 7.92
CA GLY A 97 18.21 0.61 8.56
C GLY A 97 16.81 0.73 8.00
N PHE A 98 16.63 0.64 6.68
CA PHE A 98 15.29 0.58 6.07
C PHE A 98 15.19 -0.46 4.95
N CYS A 99 14.01 -1.06 4.85
CA CYS A 99 13.61 -1.96 3.78
C CYS A 99 12.19 -1.60 3.31
N GLY A 100 11.88 -1.91 2.07
CA GLY A 100 10.52 -1.76 1.57
C GLY A 100 10.25 -2.52 0.29
N MET A 101 8.98 -2.55 -0.06
CA MET A 101 8.49 -3.08 -1.32
C MET A 101 7.55 -2.06 -1.94
N ARG A 102 7.61 -1.92 -3.26
CA ARG A 102 6.73 -1.03 -4.03
C ARG A 102 6.13 -1.77 -5.20
N SER A 103 4.89 -1.45 -5.56
CA SER A 103 4.31 -1.93 -6.80
C SER A 103 5.16 -1.46 -7.97
N LYS A 104 5.42 -2.36 -8.92
CA LYS A 104 6.02 -2.02 -10.22
C LYS A 104 5.10 -1.07 -10.97
N LYS A 105 5.68 -0.32 -11.90
CA LYS A 105 4.87 0.51 -12.81
C LYS A 105 3.97 -0.41 -13.64
N PHE A 106 2.72 -0.02 -13.75
CA PHE A 106 1.74 -0.62 -14.64
C PHE A 106 1.14 0.50 -15.50
N ASP A 107 0.56 0.14 -16.64
CA ASP A 107 -0.14 1.09 -17.48
C ASP A 107 -1.50 1.44 -16.85
N GLY A 108 -1.75 2.73 -16.67
CA GLY A 108 -2.99 3.25 -16.07
C GLY A 108 -2.84 3.74 -14.63
N PHE A 109 -3.96 3.72 -13.90
CA PHE A 109 -4.07 4.18 -12.51
C PHE A 109 -4.88 3.19 -11.69
N ILE A 110 -4.56 3.07 -10.40
CA ILE A 110 -5.49 2.51 -9.42
C ILE A 110 -6.53 3.59 -9.17
N ASP A 111 -7.70 3.38 -9.77
CA ASP A 111 -8.85 4.25 -9.56
C ASP A 111 -9.48 3.96 -8.19
N LEU A 112 -9.26 4.85 -7.24
CA LEU A 112 -9.88 4.83 -5.92
C LEU A 112 -11.06 5.81 -5.83
N ASP A 113 -11.51 6.38 -6.95
CA ASP A 113 -12.67 7.26 -6.97
C ASP A 113 -13.91 6.47 -6.54
N GLY A 114 -14.66 7.02 -5.58
CA GLY A 114 -15.79 6.35 -4.94
C GLY A 114 -15.46 5.35 -3.81
N TYR A 115 -14.21 5.32 -3.31
CA TYR A 115 -13.82 4.60 -2.10
C TYR A 115 -13.26 5.56 -1.04
N ASP A 116 -13.49 5.25 0.23
CA ASP A 116 -13.15 6.13 1.36
C ASP A 116 -11.87 5.71 2.09
N SER A 117 -11.49 4.44 1.96
CA SER A 117 -10.39 3.87 2.72
C SER A 117 -9.66 2.76 1.97
N ILE A 118 -8.40 2.58 2.33
CA ILE A 118 -7.61 1.42 1.96
C ILE A 118 -7.60 0.46 3.15
N ALA A 119 -8.02 -0.77 2.92
CA ALA A 119 -7.96 -1.84 3.89
C ALA A 119 -6.85 -2.82 3.53
N MET A 120 -6.09 -3.23 4.55
CA MET A 120 -5.01 -4.21 4.40
C MET A 120 -5.20 -5.32 5.43
N ARG A 121 -5.13 -6.57 4.98
CA ARG A 121 -5.13 -7.73 5.88
C ARG A 121 -3.70 -8.21 6.06
N LEU A 122 -3.18 -7.94 7.26
CA LEU A 122 -1.77 -8.05 7.60
C LEU A 122 -1.61 -8.79 8.92
N LYS A 123 -0.55 -9.59 9.06
CA LYS A 123 -0.12 -10.21 10.31
C LYS A 123 1.34 -9.86 10.59
N GLY A 124 1.61 -9.24 11.73
CA GLY A 124 2.85 -8.52 11.99
C GLY A 124 3.78 -9.21 12.98
N ASP A 125 4.88 -8.52 13.24
CA ASP A 125 5.95 -8.89 14.17
C ASP A 125 6.18 -7.84 15.27
N GLY A 126 5.25 -6.89 15.41
CA GLY A 126 5.35 -5.77 16.34
C GLY A 126 6.20 -4.58 15.86
N ARG A 127 6.77 -4.60 14.64
CA ARG A 127 7.39 -3.40 14.04
C ARG A 127 6.35 -2.48 13.39
N CYS A 128 6.71 -1.20 13.23
CA CYS A 128 5.90 -0.23 12.51
C CYS A 128 6.17 -0.34 11.00
N TYR A 129 5.11 -0.57 10.23
CA TYR A 129 5.15 -0.52 8.77
C TYR A 129 4.48 0.75 8.24
N ILE A 130 5.11 1.38 7.28
CA ILE A 130 4.66 2.60 6.61
C ILE A 130 4.15 2.22 5.24
N SER A 131 2.84 2.38 5.02
CA SER A 131 2.25 2.29 3.70
C SER A 131 2.30 3.66 3.01
N THR A 132 2.66 3.68 1.73
CA THR A 132 2.71 4.90 0.92
C THR A 132 1.99 4.71 -0.41
N ASP A 133 1.19 5.68 -0.82
CA ASP A 133 0.69 5.73 -2.19
C ASP A 133 1.54 6.67 -3.04
N LYS A 134 1.55 6.46 -4.35
CA LYS A 134 2.24 7.31 -5.32
C LYS A 134 1.23 7.87 -6.29
N GLN A 135 1.39 9.13 -6.68
CA GLN A 135 0.59 9.78 -7.73
C GLN A 135 1.46 10.36 -8.85
N LYS A 136 0.87 10.52 -10.03
CA LYS A 136 1.50 11.23 -11.15
C LYS A 136 1.22 12.72 -11.03
N ILE A 137 2.10 13.47 -10.37
CA ILE A 137 2.14 14.94 -10.46
C ILE A 137 3.46 15.31 -11.13
N THR A 138 3.37 16.01 -12.27
CA THR A 138 4.47 16.25 -13.22
C THR A 138 5.69 16.96 -12.63
N HIS A 139 5.62 17.56 -11.43
CA HIS A 139 6.78 18.15 -10.74
C HIS A 139 6.84 17.90 -9.23
N GLY A 140 6.05 16.96 -8.69
CA GLY A 140 6.03 16.66 -7.26
C GLY A 140 5.85 15.17 -7.02
N LYS A 141 6.92 14.46 -6.65
CA LYS A 141 6.80 13.11 -6.10
C LYS A 141 6.13 13.22 -4.73
N LEU A 142 4.80 13.17 -4.67
CA LEU A 142 4.11 12.93 -3.40
C LEU A 142 4.35 11.47 -3.02
N LEU A 143 5.21 11.32 -2.02
CA LEU A 143 5.32 10.14 -1.19
C LEU A 143 4.29 10.38 -0.07
N TYR A 144 3.47 9.42 0.35
CA TYR A 144 2.61 9.63 1.53
C TYR A 144 3.16 8.78 2.69
N LEU A 145 3.67 9.39 3.76
CA LEU A 145 4.06 8.71 4.99
C LEU A 145 2.94 8.94 5.99
N LEU A 146 2.48 7.87 6.62
CA LEU A 146 1.67 7.97 7.83
C LEU A 146 2.58 8.38 9.00
N GLN A 147 2.83 9.68 9.19
CA GLN A 147 3.44 10.18 10.43
C GLN A 147 3.27 11.71 10.66
N ARG A 148 2.42 12.11 11.63
CA ARG A 148 2.82 12.97 12.78
C ARG A 148 1.72 13.23 13.81
N GLU A 149 2.19 13.44 15.03
CA GLU A 149 1.69 14.11 16.26
C GLU A 149 0.28 13.81 16.81
N THR A 150 -0.63 13.26 16.00
CA THR A 150 -1.82 12.52 16.45
C THR A 150 -2.13 11.34 15.51
N GLY A 151 -1.13 10.88 14.76
CA GLY A 151 -1.26 10.11 13.52
C GLY A 151 -1.43 8.61 13.68
N ILE A 152 -2.42 8.06 12.97
CA ILE A 152 -2.61 6.62 12.78
C ILE A 152 -1.51 6.11 11.84
N GLN A 153 -0.46 5.54 12.43
CA GLN A 153 0.31 4.47 11.78
C GLN A 153 -0.63 3.29 11.53
N LEU A 154 -0.26 2.35 10.65
CA LEU A 154 -0.88 1.02 10.72
C LEU A 154 -0.66 0.50 12.14
N ARG A 155 -1.69 0.67 12.98
CA ARG A 155 -1.71 0.24 14.38
C ARG A 155 -1.21 -1.18 14.36
N GLN A 156 -0.13 -1.42 15.11
CA GLN A 156 0.42 -2.72 15.46
C GLN A 156 -0.22 -3.83 14.63
N VAL A 157 0.41 -4.19 13.51
CA VAL A 157 -0.10 -5.27 12.68
C VAL A 157 -0.23 -6.48 13.61
N SER A 158 -1.46 -6.94 13.83
CA SER A 158 -1.76 -7.93 14.87
C SER A 158 -1.03 -9.24 14.61
N ASP A 159 -0.78 -10.00 15.68
CA ASP A 159 -0.18 -11.34 15.58
C ASP A 159 -1.07 -12.36 14.84
N PHE A 160 -2.30 -11.95 14.49
CA PHE A 160 -3.32 -12.76 13.81
C PHE A 160 -4.03 -11.95 12.71
N PHE A 161 -4.55 -12.64 11.71
CA PHE A 161 -5.29 -12.05 10.58
C PHE A 161 -6.74 -11.69 10.91
N ASP A 162 -7.05 -11.48 12.19
CA ASP A 162 -8.43 -11.43 12.70
C ASP A 162 -9.19 -10.17 12.27
N LYS A 163 -8.47 -9.08 11.96
CA LYS A 163 -9.06 -7.81 11.50
C LYS A 163 -8.23 -7.17 10.40
N ALA A 164 -8.91 -6.61 9.41
CA ALA A 164 -8.27 -5.75 8.43
C ALA A 164 -7.98 -4.38 9.05
N THR A 165 -6.80 -3.83 8.77
CA THR A 165 -6.46 -2.45 9.14
C THR A 165 -6.95 -1.52 8.04
N CYS A 166 -7.93 -0.69 8.35
CA CYS A 166 -8.50 0.30 7.43
C CYS A 166 -7.88 1.68 7.68
N VAL A 167 -7.37 2.30 6.63
CA VAL A 167 -6.81 3.66 6.65
C VAL A 167 -7.66 4.54 5.74
N PRO A 168 -8.38 5.54 6.29
CA PRO A 168 -9.12 6.49 5.47
C PRO A 168 -8.18 7.26 4.54
N LEU A 169 -8.61 7.51 3.31
CA LEU A 169 -7.85 8.26 2.32
C LEU A 169 -7.51 9.68 2.82
N THR A 170 -8.38 10.27 3.64
CA THR A 170 -8.18 11.58 4.28
C THR A 170 -7.09 11.61 5.35
N ARG A 171 -6.53 10.46 5.75
CA ARG A 171 -5.44 10.37 6.74
C ARG A 171 -4.05 10.34 6.09
N TYR A 172 -3.97 10.29 4.77
CA TYR A 172 -2.69 10.30 4.04
C TYR A 172 -2.10 11.71 4.03
N LEU A 173 -0.82 11.84 4.38
CA LEU A 173 -0.11 13.11 4.46
C LEU A 173 0.91 13.25 3.32
N PRO A 174 1.02 14.42 2.68
CA PRO A 174 1.98 14.63 1.61
C PRO A 174 3.41 14.62 2.17
N THR A 175 4.34 13.99 1.46
CA THR A 175 5.74 13.88 1.88
C THR A 175 6.69 13.97 0.69
N TRP A 176 7.92 14.40 1.00
CA TRP A 176 9.00 14.58 0.04
C TRP A 176 10.30 14.02 0.62
N LYS A 177 10.96 13.14 -0.15
CA LYS A 177 12.22 12.49 0.26
C LYS A 177 12.18 11.89 1.68
N GLY A 178 11.06 11.28 2.05
CA GLY A 178 10.89 10.65 3.35
C GLY A 178 10.54 11.62 4.50
N ASN A 179 10.18 12.86 4.22
CA ASN A 179 9.74 13.83 5.22
C ASN A 179 8.34 14.34 4.91
N VAL A 180 7.46 14.36 5.92
CA VAL A 180 6.15 15.01 5.80
C VAL A 180 6.35 16.48 5.52
N ILE A 181 5.64 16.97 4.51
CA ILE A 181 5.63 18.39 4.15
C ILE A 181 4.31 19.00 4.63
N ASP A 182 4.42 20.21 5.15
CA ASP A 182 3.25 21.01 5.47
C ASP A 182 2.82 21.75 4.20
N ALA A 183 2.03 21.05 3.39
CA ALA A 183 1.51 21.55 2.13
C ALA A 183 0.03 21.17 2.03
N ASP A 184 -0.82 22.15 1.75
CA ASP A 184 -2.22 21.92 1.46
C ASP A 184 -2.32 21.32 0.05
N MET A 185 -2.27 19.99 -0.01
CA MET A 185 -2.29 19.21 -1.24
C MET A 185 -3.33 18.11 -1.10
N GLU A 186 -4.41 18.26 -1.85
CA GLU A 186 -5.45 17.24 -1.92
C GLU A 186 -5.00 16.05 -2.79
N MET A 187 -5.22 14.84 -2.29
CA MET A 187 -4.94 13.61 -3.01
C MET A 187 -5.99 13.41 -4.11
N ASN A 188 -5.59 13.16 -5.36
CA ASN A 188 -6.51 12.71 -6.42
C ASN A 188 -6.72 11.18 -6.39
N PRO A 189 -7.85 10.65 -5.86
CA PRO A 189 -8.04 9.21 -5.68
C PRO A 189 -8.10 8.44 -7.01
N GLY A 190 -8.54 9.06 -8.10
CA GLY A 190 -8.61 8.42 -9.42
C GLY A 190 -7.26 8.26 -10.14
N ARG A 191 -6.15 8.79 -9.58
CA ARG A 191 -4.84 8.85 -10.24
C ARG A 191 -3.68 8.30 -9.41
N VAL A 192 -3.94 7.27 -8.61
CA VAL A 192 -2.91 6.55 -7.88
C VAL A 192 -2.09 5.69 -8.86
N VAL A 193 -0.77 5.85 -8.89
CA VAL A 193 0.16 5.13 -9.79
C VAL A 193 0.87 3.96 -9.13
N GLY A 194 0.69 3.77 -7.82
CA GLY A 194 1.26 2.64 -7.11
C GLY A 194 1.19 2.78 -5.62
N MET A 195 1.52 1.68 -4.95
CA MET A 195 1.53 1.59 -3.49
C MET A 195 2.88 1.04 -3.04
N SER A 196 3.26 1.30 -1.80
CA SER A 196 4.46 0.76 -1.18
C SER A 196 4.22 0.44 0.28
N LEU A 197 5.00 -0.50 0.80
CA LEU A 197 5.08 -0.85 2.21
C LEU A 197 6.54 -0.83 2.61
N SER A 198 6.88 -0.14 3.70
CA SER A 198 8.26 0.00 4.16
C SER A 198 8.37 -0.08 5.67
N VAL A 199 9.56 -0.43 6.15
CA VAL A 199 9.90 -0.56 7.57
C VAL A 199 11.26 0.10 7.80
N ASN A 200 11.44 0.71 8.96
CA ASN A 200 12.70 1.32 9.35
C ASN A 200 13.10 0.96 10.79
N SER A 201 14.38 1.16 11.10
CA SER A 201 14.99 0.90 12.40
C SER A 201 14.64 1.96 13.44
N GLN A 202 14.39 3.21 13.03
CA GLN A 202 14.06 4.30 13.95
C GLN A 202 12.67 4.15 14.60
N GLY A 203 11.79 3.36 13.97
CA GLY A 203 10.41 3.18 14.38
C GLY A 203 9.55 4.42 14.16
N GLY A 204 8.23 4.21 14.11
CA GLY A 204 7.27 5.29 13.85
C GLY A 204 7.05 6.25 15.03
N GLY A 205 7.65 6.01 16.20
CA GLY A 205 7.36 6.78 17.42
C GLY A 205 6.09 6.34 18.14
N PHE A 206 5.66 5.10 17.97
CA PHE A 206 4.57 4.49 18.75
C PHE A 206 5.11 3.75 19.98
N ILE A 207 4.41 3.89 21.11
CA ILE A 207 4.78 3.26 22.38
C ILE A 207 4.61 1.75 22.26
N GLY A 208 5.70 0.99 22.45
CA GLY A 208 5.70 -0.47 22.40
C GLY A 208 6.03 -1.09 21.04
N ALA A 209 6.30 -0.28 20.01
CA ALA A 209 6.80 -0.80 18.74
C ALA A 209 8.23 -1.34 18.87
N LYS A 210 8.55 -2.43 18.17
CA LYS A 210 9.92 -2.96 18.10
C LYS A 210 10.81 -1.97 17.34
N LEU A 211 11.89 -1.52 17.97
CA LEU A 211 12.85 -0.52 17.44
C LEU A 211 14.22 -1.16 17.15
N GLY A 212 15.03 -0.44 16.38
CA GLY A 212 16.42 -0.79 16.12
C GLY A 212 16.62 -1.82 15.01
N ALA A 213 17.87 -2.25 14.89
CA ALA A 213 18.31 -3.30 13.97
C ALA A 213 17.64 -4.66 14.27
N GLY A 214 17.84 -5.62 13.38
CA GLY A 214 17.35 -6.99 13.49
C GLY A 214 16.18 -7.30 12.57
N ASP A 215 15.62 -8.49 12.74
CA ASP A 215 14.70 -9.05 11.76
C ASP A 215 13.33 -8.38 11.79
N PHE A 216 12.73 -8.32 10.59
CA PHE A 216 11.35 -7.95 10.37
C PHE A 216 10.62 -9.02 9.57
N ARG A 217 9.32 -9.15 9.81
CA ARG A 217 8.44 -10.09 9.10
C ARG A 217 6.99 -9.66 9.19
N VAL A 218 6.35 -9.48 8.04
CA VAL A 218 4.90 -9.25 7.93
C VAL A 218 4.30 -10.19 6.90
N GLU A 219 3.25 -10.89 7.29
CA GLU A 219 2.41 -11.67 6.37
C GLU A 219 1.31 -10.75 5.83
N ILE A 220 1.02 -10.88 4.54
CA ILE A 220 0.12 -10.01 3.78
C ILE A 220 -0.80 -10.92 2.98
N ASP A 221 -2.10 -10.75 3.14
CA ASP A 221 -3.11 -11.50 2.40
C ASP A 221 -3.56 -10.66 1.18
N TRP A 222 -4.11 -9.48 1.45
CA TRP A 222 -4.62 -8.58 0.42
C TRP A 222 -4.58 -7.11 0.82
N ILE A 223 -4.69 -6.27 -0.21
CA ILE A 223 -4.92 -4.83 -0.13
C ILE A 223 -6.18 -4.52 -0.95
N LYS A 224 -7.18 -3.90 -0.34
CA LYS A 224 -8.47 -3.55 -0.95
C LYS A 224 -8.78 -2.07 -0.73
N ALA A 225 -9.56 -1.48 -1.62
CA ALA A 225 -10.28 -0.24 -1.36
C ALA A 225 -11.66 -0.58 -0.80
N LEU A 226 -12.11 0.13 0.24
CA LEU A 226 -13.44 -0.02 0.81
C LEU A 226 -14.20 1.29 0.71
N ARG A 227 -15.45 1.19 0.28
CA ARG A 227 -16.43 2.25 0.45
C ARG A 227 -17.10 2.05 1.80
N MET A 228 -17.04 3.06 2.65
CA MET A 228 -17.78 3.01 3.91
C MET A 228 -19.26 3.29 3.63
N PRO A 229 -20.18 2.52 4.23
CA PRO A 229 -21.61 2.77 4.09
C PRO A 229 -22.04 4.09 4.73
#